data_AF-A0A7S9WGD0-F1
#
_entry.id   AF-A0A7S9WGD0-F1
#
_cell.length_a   1.000
_cell.length_b   1.000
_cell.length_c   1.000
_cell.angle_alpha   90.00
_cell.angle_beta   90.00
_cell.angle_gamma   90.00
#
_symmetry.space_group_name_H-M   'P 1'
#
loop_
_entity.id
_entity.type
_entity.pdbx_description
1 polymer ?
#
loop_
_entity_poly.entity_id
_entity_poly.type
_entity_poly.pdbx_seq_one_letter_code
_entity_poly.pdbx_strand_id
1 'polypeptide(L)'
;MQKEPRTEREIFEDLVKLCTRPGYVHAIAYLCFRDNVIRYTKDVSGKDFAKVRPFERLIRNEINALIGCMVKADLDWSLPEPATMNELIESSDSLLAEYHDRMRADAYAGMSAEAVQSGFDPTSTGEALREAVFYAAESAYVFQFRDMAC
;
A
#
# COMPACT_ATOMS: atom_id res chain seq x y z
N MET A 1 -29.38 0.44 3.98
CA MET A 1 -28.77 -0.74 4.62
C MET A 1 -27.28 -0.49 4.69
N GLN A 2 -26.68 -0.46 5.88
CA GLN A 2 -25.22 -0.51 5.98
C GLN A 2 -24.79 -1.90 5.51
N LYS A 3 -23.93 -1.96 4.48
CA LYS A 3 -23.31 -3.19 4.02
C LYS A 3 -22.33 -3.62 5.12
N GLU A 4 -22.37 -4.89 5.54
CA GLU A 4 -21.39 -5.40 6.49
C GLU A 4 -19.97 -5.17 5.93
N PRO A 5 -19.00 -4.81 6.79
CA PRO A 5 -17.63 -4.60 6.33
C PRO A 5 -17.08 -5.90 5.72
N ARG A 6 -16.43 -5.79 4.56
CA ARG A 6 -15.83 -6.93 3.83
C ARG A 6 -14.63 -7.50 4.57
N THR A 7 -14.55 -8.81 4.67
CA THR A 7 -13.41 -9.51 5.30
C THR A 7 -12.10 -9.21 4.59
N GLU A 8 -10.99 -9.33 5.31
CA GLU A 8 -9.66 -9.17 4.73
C GLU A 8 -9.44 -10.08 3.51
N ARG A 9 -9.92 -11.33 3.58
CA ARG A 9 -9.81 -12.30 2.49
C ARG A 9 -10.54 -11.86 1.23
N GLU A 10 -11.75 -11.32 1.36
CA GLU A 10 -12.52 -10.82 0.22
C GLU A 10 -11.83 -9.63 -0.45
N ILE A 11 -11.22 -8.75 0.36
CA ILE A 11 -10.44 -7.61 -0.16
C ILE A 11 -9.22 -8.09 -0.93
N PHE A 12 -8.48 -9.04 -0.35
CA PHE A 12 -7.30 -9.60 -0.99
C PHE A 12 -7.63 -10.39 -2.27
N GLU A 13 -8.75 -11.12 -2.31
CA GLU A 13 -9.21 -11.81 -3.52
C GLU A 13 -9.51 -10.82 -4.66
N ASP A 14 -10.05 -9.64 -4.35
CA ASP A 14 -10.30 -8.60 -5.35
C ASP A 14 -9.00 -7.90 -5.80
N LEU A 15 -8.02 -7.72 -4.90
CA LEU A 15 -6.67 -7.29 -5.28
C LEU A 15 -6.04 -8.26 -6.28
N VAL A 16 -6.14 -9.57 -6.04
CA VAL A 16 -5.62 -10.58 -6.98
C VAL A 16 -6.31 -10.44 -8.34
N LYS A 17 -7.64 -10.38 -8.38
CA LYS A 17 -8.40 -10.21 -9.63
C LYS A 17 -7.94 -8.96 -10.38
N LEU A 18 -7.82 -7.83 -9.69
CA LEU A 18 -7.35 -6.57 -10.26
C LEU A 18 -5.95 -6.70 -10.86
N CYS A 19 -5.00 -7.25 -10.10
CA CYS A 19 -3.60 -7.34 -10.50
C CYS A 19 -3.37 -8.30 -11.68
N THR A 20 -4.30 -9.24 -11.90
CA THR A 20 -4.27 -10.18 -13.03
C THR A 20 -5.01 -9.69 -14.28
N ARG A 21 -5.54 -8.46 -14.27
CA ARG A 21 -6.18 -7.88 -15.46
C ARG A 21 -5.14 -7.57 -16.56
N PRO A 22 -5.54 -7.64 -17.85
CA PRO A 22 -4.69 -7.22 -18.96
C PRO A 22 -4.13 -5.81 -18.78
N GLY A 23 -2.86 -5.63 -19.12
CA GLY A 23 -2.13 -4.37 -19.03
C GLY A 23 -1.87 -3.83 -17.61
N TYR A 24 -2.14 -4.61 -16.54
CA TYR A 24 -1.83 -4.20 -15.16
C TYR A 24 -0.33 -3.91 -14.92
N VAL A 25 0.55 -4.50 -15.74
CA VAL A 25 1.99 -4.22 -15.70
C VAL A 25 2.31 -2.73 -15.90
N HIS A 26 1.49 -2.01 -16.67
CA HIS A 26 1.64 -0.57 -16.86
C HIS A 26 1.17 0.21 -15.64
N ALA A 27 0.06 -0.20 -15.02
CA ALA A 27 -0.46 0.40 -13.79
C ALA A 27 0.56 0.28 -12.65
N ILE A 28 1.13 -0.91 -12.42
CA ILE A 28 2.14 -1.09 -11.38
C ILE A 28 3.43 -0.31 -11.69
N ALA A 29 3.85 -0.22 -12.95
CA ALA A 29 5.01 0.60 -13.33
C ALA A 29 4.77 2.08 -13.02
N TYR A 30 3.56 2.59 -13.29
CA TYR A 30 3.17 3.95 -12.92
C TYR A 30 3.17 4.15 -11.40
N LEU A 31 2.57 3.24 -10.64
CA LEU A 31 2.53 3.30 -9.17
C LEU A 31 3.96 3.29 -8.58
N CYS A 32 4.83 2.42 -9.08
CA CYS A 32 6.24 2.39 -8.71
C CYS A 32 6.92 3.75 -8.93
N PHE A 33 6.70 4.38 -10.09
CA PHE A 33 7.26 5.70 -10.39
C PHE A 33 6.63 6.81 -9.55
N ARG A 34 5.31 6.80 -9.35
CA ARG A 34 4.57 7.79 -8.57
C ARG A 34 5.05 7.83 -7.11
N ASP A 35 5.23 6.66 -6.50
CA ASP A 35 5.37 6.55 -5.05
C ASP A 35 6.81 6.36 -4.58
N ASN A 36 7.70 5.83 -5.44
CA ASN A 36 9.11 5.58 -5.09
C ASN A 36 10.11 6.55 -5.72
N VAL A 37 9.70 7.50 -6.57
CA VAL A 37 10.62 8.43 -7.25
C VAL A 37 10.43 9.86 -6.79
N ILE A 38 11.53 10.47 -6.32
CA ILE A 38 11.59 11.90 -6.01
C ILE A 38 11.92 12.67 -7.30
N ARG A 39 10.98 13.49 -7.77
CA ARG A 39 11.18 14.34 -8.96
C ARG A 39 11.84 15.66 -8.56
N TYR A 40 13.01 15.93 -9.14
CA TYR A 40 13.76 17.17 -9.00
C TYR A 40 14.28 17.61 -10.39
N THR A 41 14.63 18.88 -10.55
CA THR A 41 15.05 19.42 -11.86
C THR A 41 16.56 19.43 -12.03
N LYS A 42 17.30 20.00 -11.07
CA LYS A 42 18.75 20.15 -11.14
C LYS A 42 19.41 19.70 -9.84
N ASP A 43 19.09 20.37 -8.74
CA ASP A 43 19.62 20.06 -7.42
C ASP A 43 18.49 19.54 -6.53
N VAL A 44 18.77 18.48 -5.77
CA VAL A 44 17.80 17.91 -4.82
C VAL A 44 17.65 18.86 -3.63
N SER A 45 16.42 19.25 -3.32
CA SER A 45 16.12 20.10 -2.17
C SER A 45 15.10 19.45 -1.22
N GLY A 46 15.07 19.92 0.04
CA GLY A 46 14.03 19.52 1.00
C GLY A 46 12.59 19.75 0.49
N LYS A 47 12.37 20.73 -0.40
CA LYS A 47 11.07 20.99 -1.01
C LYS A 47 10.64 19.87 -1.96
N ASP A 48 11.58 19.17 -2.57
CA ASP A 48 11.28 18.05 -3.47
C ASP A 48 10.80 16.84 -2.69
N PHE A 49 11.35 16.61 -1.49
CA PHE A 49 10.81 15.63 -0.54
C PHE A 49 9.49 16.08 0.09
N ALA A 50 9.27 17.38 0.31
CA ALA A 50 8.02 17.88 0.90
C ALA A 50 6.81 17.73 -0.05
N LYS A 51 7.02 17.66 -1.38
CA LYS A 51 5.96 17.37 -2.36
C LYS A 51 5.41 15.96 -2.26
N VAL A 52 6.14 15.09 -1.58
CA VAL A 52 5.95 13.65 -1.60
C VAL A 52 5.07 13.37 -0.39
N ARG A 53 3.75 13.27 -0.59
CA ARG A 53 2.75 13.17 0.50
C ARG A 53 2.76 11.77 1.10
N PRO A 54 3.24 11.56 2.34
CA PRO A 54 3.47 10.21 2.86
C PRO A 54 2.19 9.43 3.12
N PHE A 55 1.06 10.09 3.36
CA PHE A 55 -0.22 9.45 3.68
C PHE A 55 -1.08 9.12 2.45
N GLU A 56 -0.64 9.50 1.25
CA GLU A 56 -1.38 9.26 -0.01
C GLU A 56 -0.63 8.31 -0.95
N ARG A 57 0.55 7.82 -0.55
CA ARG A 57 1.41 6.98 -1.38
C ARG A 57 1.34 5.54 -0.91
N LEU A 58 1.42 4.62 -1.86
CA LEU A 58 1.57 3.22 -1.53
C LEU A 58 2.95 2.99 -0.95
N ILE A 59 3.00 2.31 0.19
CA ILE A 59 4.28 1.94 0.79
C ILE A 59 4.92 0.81 -0.02
N ARG A 60 6.22 0.62 0.14
CA ARG A 60 6.95 -0.44 -0.60
C ARG A 60 6.33 -1.83 -0.43
N ASN A 61 5.80 -2.15 0.76
CA ASN A 61 5.18 -3.45 1.02
C ASN A 61 3.87 -3.64 0.23
N GLU A 62 3.09 -2.57 0.05
CA GLU A 62 1.89 -2.61 -0.76
C GLU A 62 2.23 -2.79 -2.24
N ILE A 63 3.21 -2.06 -2.76
CA ILE A 63 3.72 -2.24 -4.13
C ILE A 63 4.20 -3.69 -4.34
N ASN A 64 4.97 -4.24 -3.40
CA ASN A 64 5.43 -5.63 -3.46
C ASN A 64 4.27 -6.63 -3.42
N ALA A 65 3.21 -6.36 -2.63
CA ALA A 65 2.01 -7.19 -2.60
C ALA A 65 1.27 -7.17 -3.95
N LEU A 66 1.13 -6.00 -4.58
CA LEU A 66 0.55 -5.87 -5.93
C LEU A 66 1.36 -6.65 -6.97
N ILE A 67 2.70 -6.55 -6.93
CA ILE A 67 3.59 -7.33 -7.80
C ILE A 67 3.40 -8.83 -7.56
N GLY A 68 3.36 -9.25 -6.29
CA GLY A 68 3.12 -10.64 -5.89
C GLY A 68 1.76 -11.18 -6.35
N CYS A 69 0.74 -10.33 -6.41
CA CYS A 69 -0.57 -10.66 -6.97
C CYS A 69 -0.54 -10.73 -8.50
N MET A 70 0.15 -9.79 -9.17
CA MET A 70 0.25 -9.73 -10.62
C MET A 70 0.89 -11.00 -11.21
N VAL A 71 1.95 -11.52 -10.58
CA VAL A 71 2.67 -12.71 -11.07
C VAL A 71 1.91 -14.04 -10.85
N LYS A 72 0.68 -13.99 -10.32
CA LYS A 72 -0.18 -15.18 -10.20
C LYS A 72 -0.85 -15.58 -11.51
N ALA A 73 -0.75 -14.75 -12.55
CA ALA A 73 -1.22 -15.03 -13.90
C ALA A 73 -0.13 -14.69 -14.93
N ASP A 74 -0.34 -15.11 -16.18
CA ASP A 74 0.54 -14.72 -17.29
C ASP A 74 0.52 -13.19 -17.47
N LEU A 75 1.70 -12.61 -17.69
CA LEU A 75 1.85 -11.18 -17.85
C LEU A 75 1.36 -10.74 -19.23
N ASP A 76 0.40 -9.82 -19.23
CA ASP A 76 -0.03 -9.11 -20.43
C ASP A 76 0.63 -7.73 -20.50
N TRP A 77 1.33 -7.48 -21.61
CA TRP A 77 2.07 -6.24 -21.85
C TRP A 77 1.31 -5.25 -22.73
N SER A 78 0.05 -5.54 -23.07
CA SER A 78 -0.77 -4.62 -23.85
C SER A 78 -0.93 -3.29 -23.11
N LEU A 79 -0.77 -2.18 -23.84
CA LEU A 79 -0.94 -0.85 -23.26
C LEU A 79 -2.44 -0.59 -23.07
N PRO A 80 -2.93 -0.34 -21.83
CA PRO A 80 -4.33 -0.03 -21.60
C PRO A 80 -4.73 1.30 -22.21
N GLU A 81 -6.01 1.42 -22.58
CA GLU A 81 -6.62 2.72 -22.84
C GLU A 81 -6.54 3.63 -21.60
N PRO A 82 -6.44 4.96 -21.74
CA PRO A 82 -6.26 5.87 -20.61
C PRO A 82 -7.32 5.71 -19.50
N ALA A 83 -8.57 5.42 -19.86
CA ALA A 83 -9.64 5.18 -18.89
C ALA A 83 -9.39 3.91 -18.07
N THR A 84 -8.97 2.82 -18.72
CA THR A 84 -8.62 1.57 -18.05
C THR A 84 -7.38 1.74 -17.19
N MET A 85 -6.37 2.47 -17.67
CA MET A 85 -5.17 2.76 -16.89
C MET A 85 -5.51 3.47 -15.57
N ASN A 86 -6.36 4.51 -15.62
CA ASN A 86 -6.81 5.22 -14.43
C ASN A 86 -7.63 4.31 -13.50
N GLU A 87 -8.54 3.50 -14.05
CA GLU A 87 -9.33 2.55 -13.27
C GLU A 87 -8.43 1.57 -12.49
N LEU A 88 -7.39 1.02 -13.13
CA LEU A 88 -6.45 0.09 -12.48
C LEU A 88 -5.67 0.75 -11.33
N ILE A 89 -5.25 2.00 -11.52
CA ILE A 89 -4.53 2.78 -10.51
C ILE A 89 -5.46 3.09 -9.33
N GLU A 90 -6.61 3.71 -9.58
CA GLU A 90 -7.57 4.12 -8.54
C GLU A 90 -8.12 2.92 -7.77
N SER A 91 -8.37 1.80 -8.46
CA SER A 91 -8.81 0.56 -7.81
C SER A 91 -7.72 -0.05 -6.94
N SER A 92 -6.44 0.09 -7.33
CA SER A 92 -5.32 -0.40 -6.51
C SER A 92 -5.21 0.41 -5.22
N ASP A 93 -5.23 1.74 -5.32
CA ASP A 93 -5.21 2.64 -4.17
C ASP A 93 -6.40 2.38 -3.24
N SER A 94 -7.62 2.27 -3.81
CA SER A 94 -8.83 2.08 -3.00
C SER A 94 -8.87 0.72 -2.30
N LEU A 95 -8.48 -0.37 -2.97
CA LEU A 95 -8.47 -1.70 -2.36
C LEU A 95 -7.39 -1.84 -1.30
N LEU A 96 -6.22 -1.23 -1.47
CA LEU A 96 -5.16 -1.24 -0.47
C LEU A 96 -5.52 -0.38 0.76
N ALA A 97 -6.16 0.77 0.56
CA ALA A 97 -6.69 1.56 1.66
C ALA A 97 -7.75 0.78 2.46
N GLU A 98 -8.69 0.11 1.77
CA GLU A 98 -9.68 -0.75 2.42
C GLU A 98 -9.04 -1.93 3.15
N TYR A 99 -7.99 -2.52 2.57
CA TYR A 99 -7.21 -3.59 3.19
C TYR A 99 -6.51 -3.12 4.47
N HIS A 100 -5.88 -1.94 4.45
CA HIS A 100 -5.23 -1.35 5.62
C HIS A 100 -6.26 -1.05 6.72
N ASP A 101 -7.38 -0.41 6.38
CA ASP A 101 -8.44 -0.09 7.32
C ASP A 101 -9.00 -1.34 8.00
N ARG A 102 -9.18 -2.42 7.22
CA ARG A 102 -9.60 -3.71 7.75
C ARG A 102 -8.55 -4.31 8.70
N MET A 103 -7.28 -4.32 8.30
CA MET A 103 -6.19 -4.81 9.17
C MET A 103 -6.10 -4.03 10.48
N ARG A 104 -6.25 -2.71 10.43
CA ARG A 104 -6.27 -1.84 11.61
C ARG A 104 -7.47 -2.13 12.51
N ALA A 105 -8.65 -2.33 11.93
CA ALA A 105 -9.84 -2.68 12.70
C ALA A 105 -9.65 -3.98 13.48
N ASP A 106 -9.02 -4.99 12.84
CA ASP A 106 -8.72 -6.28 13.46
C ASP A 106 -7.58 -6.15 14.51
N ALA A 107 -6.50 -5.43 14.18
CA ALA A 107 -5.35 -5.20 15.06
C ALA A 107 -5.71 -4.51 16.38
N TYR A 108 -6.58 -3.51 16.32
CA TYR A 108 -6.98 -2.72 17.48
C TYR A 108 -8.39 -3.08 17.97
N ALA A 109 -8.88 -4.28 17.62
CA ALA A 109 -10.13 -4.81 18.14
C ALA A 109 -10.07 -4.86 19.68
N GLY A 110 -11.01 -4.18 20.33
CA GLY A 110 -11.05 -4.09 21.80
C GLY A 110 -10.18 -3.00 22.41
N MET A 111 -9.47 -2.19 21.60
CA MET A 111 -8.82 -0.99 22.10
C MET A 111 -9.88 0.06 22.48
N SER A 112 -9.96 0.38 23.76
CA SER A 112 -10.76 1.49 24.30
C SER A 112 -9.90 2.34 25.24
N ALA A 113 -10.36 3.54 25.59
CA ALA A 113 -9.65 4.39 26.54
C ALA A 113 -9.45 3.69 27.90
N GLU A 114 -10.44 2.92 28.33
CA GLU A 114 -10.42 2.12 29.56
C GLU A 114 -9.44 0.95 29.44
N ALA A 115 -9.42 0.26 28.29
CA ALA A 115 -8.48 -0.83 28.03
C ALA A 115 -7.03 -0.34 28.04
N VAL A 116 -6.76 0.81 27.44
CA VAL A 116 -5.41 1.41 27.46
C VAL A 116 -4.99 1.77 28.89
N GLN A 117 -5.89 2.34 29.69
CA GLN A 117 -5.62 2.64 31.11
C GLN A 117 -5.37 1.38 31.96
N SER A 118 -5.99 0.25 31.62
CA SER A 118 -5.79 -1.03 32.29
C SER A 118 -4.59 -1.83 31.78
N GLY A 119 -3.80 -1.26 30.86
CA GLY A 119 -2.56 -1.87 30.35
C GLY A 119 -2.75 -2.69 29.08
N PHE A 120 -3.69 -2.31 28.20
CA PHE A 120 -3.82 -2.91 26.87
C PHE A 120 -2.48 -2.88 26.12
N ASP A 121 -2.01 -4.07 25.77
CA ASP A 121 -0.81 -4.26 24.97
C ASP A 121 -1.22 -4.71 23.57
N PRO A 122 -1.18 -3.81 22.55
CA PRO A 122 -1.50 -4.18 21.18
C PRO A 122 -0.51 -5.23 20.65
N THR A 123 0.71 -5.33 21.17
CA THR A 123 1.71 -6.30 20.68
C THR A 123 1.44 -7.74 21.12
N SER A 124 0.42 -7.94 21.97
CA SER A 124 0.02 -9.25 22.46
C SER A 124 -0.82 -10.07 21.45
N THR A 125 -1.30 -9.46 20.36
CA THR A 125 -2.10 -10.14 19.33
C THR A 125 -1.32 -10.29 18.02
N GLY A 126 -1.59 -11.37 17.29
CA GLY A 126 -0.95 -11.62 15.99
C GLY A 126 -1.41 -10.61 14.92
N GLU A 127 -2.64 -10.14 15.03
CA GLU A 127 -3.26 -9.17 14.13
C GLU A 127 -2.54 -7.82 14.17
N ALA A 128 -2.27 -7.31 15.38
CA ALA A 128 -1.55 -6.06 15.55
C ALA A 128 -0.08 -6.16 15.17
N LEU A 129 0.59 -7.27 15.49
CA LEU A 129 1.96 -7.51 15.03
C LEU A 129 2.03 -7.54 13.51
N ARG A 130 1.06 -8.18 12.84
CA ARG A 130 1.00 -8.26 11.38
C ARG A 130 0.76 -6.90 10.73
N GLU A 131 -0.15 -6.08 11.26
CA GLU A 131 -0.36 -4.70 10.79
C GLU A 131 0.92 -3.88 10.95
N ALA A 132 1.55 -3.92 12.13
CA ALA A 132 2.80 -3.22 12.37
C ALA A 132 3.94 -3.72 11.47
N VAL A 133 4.10 -5.02 11.28
CA VAL A 133 5.15 -5.57 10.38
C VAL A 133 4.92 -5.11 8.93
N PHE A 134 3.67 -5.07 8.48
CA PHE A 134 3.36 -4.70 7.10
C PHE A 134 3.45 -3.18 6.88
N TYR A 135 3.02 -2.35 7.84
CA TYR A 135 2.85 -0.90 7.67
C TYR A 135 3.83 -0.01 8.45
N ALA A 136 4.50 -0.50 9.50
CA ALA A 136 5.33 0.36 10.36
C ALA A 136 6.74 0.63 9.81
N ALA A 137 7.26 -0.20 8.90
CA ALA A 137 8.63 -0.10 8.41
C ALA A 137 8.69 0.14 6.89
N GLU A 138 8.84 1.39 6.48
CA GLU A 138 9.26 1.76 5.12
C GLU A 138 10.78 1.58 4.95
N SER A 139 11.32 0.37 5.09
CA SER A 139 12.76 0.10 4.92
C SER A 139 13.66 1.14 5.65
N ALA A 140 14.78 1.54 5.05
CA ALA A 140 15.59 2.66 5.53
C ALA A 140 14.90 4.00 5.19
N TYR A 141 15.03 5.00 6.06
CA TYR A 141 14.56 6.36 5.78
C TYR A 141 15.21 6.91 4.50
N VAL A 142 14.50 7.80 3.80
CA VAL A 142 14.96 8.39 2.53
C VAL A 142 16.35 9.04 2.63
N PHE A 143 16.72 9.60 3.79
CA PHE A 143 18.06 10.15 4.02
C PHE A 143 19.14 9.06 4.17
N GLN A 144 18.80 7.86 4.63
CA GLN A 144 19.73 6.73 4.73
C GLN A 144 20.08 6.19 3.33
N PHE A 145 19.16 6.27 2.37
CA PHE A 145 19.45 5.92 0.98
C PHE A 145 20.51 6.83 0.34
N ARG A 146 20.67 8.08 0.81
CA ARG A 146 21.75 8.97 0.35
C ARG A 146 23.12 8.36 0.62
N ASP A 147 23.30 7.75 1.79
CA ASP A 147 24.58 7.19 2.20
C ASP A 147 24.82 5.78 1.59
N MET A 148 23.78 5.15 1.02
CA MET A 148 23.82 3.84 0.37
C MET A 148 23.83 3.89 -1.17
N ALA A 149 23.51 5.04 -1.78
CA ALA A 149 23.57 5.22 -3.22
C ALA A 149 25.05 5.29 -3.66
N CYS A 150 25.47 4.33 -4.49
CA CYS A 150 26.78 4.31 -5.14
C CYS A 150 26.82 5.27 -6.33
#